data_AF-A0A948KY22-F1
#
_entry.id   AF-A0A948KY22-F1
#
_cell.length_a   1.000
_cell.length_b   1.000
_cell.length_c   1.000
_cell.angle_alpha   90.00
_cell.angle_beta   90.00
_cell.angle_gamma   90.00
#
_symmetry.space_group_name_H-M   'P 1'
#
loop_
_entity.id
_entity.type
_entity.pdbx_description
1 polymer ?
#
loop_
_entity_poly.entity_id
_entity_poly.type
_entity_poly.pdbx_seq_one_letter_code
_entity_poly.pdbx_strand_id
1 'polypeptide(L)'
;MWKPPSSTGQPPERKLKTLVVLMAFVRDEEGELQPAFEPREVPSEDKAKMDARRMAALGTYAGVITWSRSADLVNGEFGEPVVLFQYGDVPEME
;
A
#
# COMPACT_ATOMS: atom_id res chain seq x y z
N MET A 1 -44.71 32.51 -15.10
CA MET A 1 -43.94 32.61 -13.84
C MET A 1 -42.93 31.47 -13.84
N TRP A 2 -41.70 31.75 -14.27
CA TRP A 2 -40.63 30.75 -14.41
C TRP A 2 -39.87 30.62 -13.09
N LYS A 3 -39.58 29.39 -12.64
CA LYS A 3 -38.66 29.13 -11.53
C LYS A 3 -37.39 28.44 -12.07
N PRO A 4 -36.19 28.91 -11.72
CA PRO A 4 -34.95 28.25 -12.14
C PRO A 4 -34.82 26.90 -11.42
N PRO A 5 -34.20 25.89 -12.07
CA PRO A 5 -33.87 24.64 -11.40
C PRO A 5 -32.81 24.90 -10.33
N SER A 6 -33.08 24.45 -9.11
CA SER A 6 -32.11 24.40 -8.03
C SER A 6 -31.02 23.40 -8.41
N SER A 7 -29.85 23.90 -8.81
CA SER A 7 -28.65 23.08 -8.94
C SER A 7 -28.15 22.75 -7.53
N THR A 8 -28.58 21.61 -7.00
CA THR A 8 -27.85 20.96 -5.92
C THR A 8 -26.57 20.40 -6.53
N GLY A 9 -25.54 21.24 -6.60
CA GLY A 9 -24.18 20.81 -6.94
C GLY A 9 -23.73 19.82 -5.88
N GLN A 10 -23.84 18.54 -6.19
CA GLN A 10 -23.30 17.46 -5.39
C GLN A 10 -21.79 17.73 -5.27
N PRO A 11 -21.21 17.78 -4.05
CA PRO A 11 -19.77 18.01 -3.89
C PRO A 11 -19.02 16.94 -4.69
N PRO A 12 -17.84 17.29 -5.26
CA PRO A 12 -17.09 16.35 -6.08
C PRO A 12 -16.88 15.05 -5.32
N GLU A 13 -17.30 13.95 -5.93
CA GLU A 13 -17.16 12.61 -5.37
C GLU A 13 -15.68 12.40 -5.02
N ARG A 14 -15.39 12.13 -3.75
CA ARG A 14 -14.03 11.98 -3.22
C ARG A 14 -13.38 10.79 -3.93
N LYS A 15 -12.59 11.05 -4.99
CA LYS A 15 -11.87 10.00 -5.73
C LYS A 15 -10.67 9.54 -4.91
N LEU A 16 -10.93 8.70 -3.92
CA LEU A 16 -9.89 8.02 -3.16
C LEU A 16 -9.22 6.99 -4.06
N LYS A 17 -7.91 7.11 -4.26
CA LYS A 17 -7.09 6.07 -4.85
C LYS A 17 -6.65 5.12 -3.74
N THR A 18 -6.56 3.82 -4.01
CA THR A 18 -5.87 2.89 -3.11
C THR A 18 -4.41 2.78 -3.54
N LEU A 19 -3.50 3.08 -2.63
CA LEU A 19 -2.08 2.79 -2.80
C LEU A 19 -1.82 1.41 -2.19
N VAL A 20 -1.22 0.49 -2.95
CA VAL A 20 -0.81 -0.83 -2.46
C VAL A 20 0.69 -0.95 -2.64
N VAL A 21 1.41 -1.27 -1.57
CA VAL A 21 2.88 -1.32 -1.56
C VAL A 21 3.35 -2.71 -1.18
N LEU A 22 4.39 -3.18 -1.86
CA LEU A 22 5.12 -4.40 -1.55
C LEU A 22 6.58 -4.06 -1.23
N MET A 23 7.07 -4.59 -0.13
CA MET A 23 8.47 -4.49 0.31
C MET A 23 8.99 -5.87 0.71
N ALA A 24 10.28 -6.08 0.55
CA ALA A 24 10.98 -7.25 1.06
C ALA A 24 12.33 -6.83 1.62
N PHE A 25 12.84 -7.64 2.54
CA PHE A 25 14.04 -7.35 3.31
C PHE A 25 15.00 -8.53 3.26
N VAL A 26 16.28 -8.22 3.29
CA VAL A 26 17.39 -9.17 3.44
C VAL A 26 18.23 -8.76 4.64
N ARG A 27 19.09 -9.66 5.11
CA ARG A 27 20.13 -9.29 6.07
C ARG A 27 21.42 -9.01 5.33
N ASP A 28 22.07 -7.91 5.66
CA ASP A 28 23.43 -7.62 5.17
C ASP A 28 24.49 -8.46 5.92
N GLU A 29 25.76 -8.17 5.66
CA GLU A 29 26.90 -8.89 6.25
C GLU A 29 27.00 -8.71 7.78
N GLU A 30 26.44 -7.62 8.33
CA GLU A 30 26.37 -7.34 9.76
C GLU A 30 25.11 -7.95 10.42
N GLY A 31 24.24 -8.55 9.60
CA GLY A 31 22.98 -9.13 10.02
C GLY A 31 21.86 -8.11 10.15
N GLU A 32 22.08 -6.85 9.75
CA GLU A 32 21.07 -5.79 9.83
C GLU A 32 20.03 -5.95 8.72
N LEU A 33 18.79 -5.58 9.04
CA LEU A 33 17.68 -5.73 8.12
C LEU A 33 17.67 -4.58 7.11
N GLN A 34 17.93 -4.89 5.84
CA GLN A 34 17.98 -3.92 4.75
C GLN A 34 16.86 -4.17 3.73
N PRO A 35 16.29 -3.11 3.11
CA PRO A 35 15.40 -3.28 1.98
C PRO A 35 16.10 -4.04 0.84
N ALA A 36 15.46 -5.10 0.35
CA ALA A 36 15.98 -5.87 -0.77
C ALA A 36 15.85 -5.12 -2.11
N PHE A 37 14.97 -4.12 -2.16
CA PHE A 37 14.74 -3.22 -3.29
C PHE A 37 13.89 -2.01 -2.84
N GLU A 38 13.80 -1.00 -3.71
CA GLU A 38 12.89 0.14 -3.56
C GLU A 38 11.41 -0.30 -3.46
N PRO A 39 10.63 0.23 -2.51
CA PRO A 39 9.21 -0.10 -2.34
C PRO A 39 8.43 -0.05 -3.66
N ARG A 40 7.64 -1.09 -3.93
CA ARG A 40 6.94 -1.23 -5.20
C ARG A 40 5.46 -0.97 -5.04
N GLU A 41 4.91 -0.03 -5.82
CA GLU A 41 3.46 0.08 -5.98
C GLU A 41 2.94 -1.10 -6.81
N VAL A 42 1.91 -1.76 -6.31
CA VAL A 42 1.27 -2.93 -6.93
C VAL A 42 -0.14 -2.53 -7.37
N PRO A 43 -0.63 -2.97 -8.54
CA PRO A 43 -1.92 -2.52 -9.08
C PRO A 43 -3.15 -2.96 -8.26
N SER A 44 -3.03 -3.98 -7.40
CA SER A 44 -4.14 -4.46 -6.56
C SER A 44 -3.64 -5.22 -5.34
N GLU A 45 -4.50 -5.30 -4.32
CA GLU A 45 -4.22 -6.07 -3.10
C GLU A 45 -4.04 -7.57 -3.37
N ASP A 46 -4.85 -8.16 -4.24
CA ASP A 46 -4.76 -9.59 -4.57
C ASP A 46 -3.42 -9.92 -5.22
N LYS A 47 -2.97 -9.07 -6.15
CA LYS A 47 -1.66 -9.22 -6.78
C LYS A 47 -0.55 -9.09 -5.75
N ALA A 48 -0.65 -8.13 -4.84
CA ALA A 48 0.34 -7.90 -3.81
C ALA A 48 0.44 -9.07 -2.82
N LYS A 49 -0.69 -9.61 -2.36
CA LYS A 49 -0.75 -10.81 -1.51
C LYS A 49 -0.16 -12.03 -2.22
N MET A 50 -0.48 -12.23 -3.49
CA MET A 50 0.06 -13.35 -4.28
C MET A 50 1.58 -13.24 -4.44
N ASP A 51 2.10 -12.07 -4.82
CA ASP A 51 3.53 -11.83 -4.98
C ASP A 51 4.28 -11.98 -3.66
N ALA A 52 3.75 -11.39 -2.58
CA ALA A 52 4.36 -11.46 -1.26
C ALA A 52 4.47 -12.91 -0.75
N ARG A 53 3.42 -13.71 -0.91
CA ARG A 53 3.43 -15.14 -0.57
C ARG A 53 4.46 -15.91 -1.40
N ARG A 54 4.54 -15.63 -2.70
CA ARG A 54 5.55 -16.26 -3.58
C ARG A 54 6.96 -15.92 -3.12
N MET A 55 7.22 -14.66 -2.79
CA MET A 55 8.52 -14.21 -2.31
C MET A 55 8.90 -14.82 -0.95
N ALA A 56 7.96 -14.86 -0.01
CA ALA A 56 8.15 -15.52 1.28
C ALA A 56 8.54 -17.01 1.10
N ALA A 57 7.94 -17.68 0.11
CA ALA A 57 8.25 -19.08 -0.20
C ALA A 57 9.61 -19.32 -0.89
N LEU A 58 10.31 -18.27 -1.36
CA LEU A 58 11.63 -18.44 -1.99
C LEU A 58 12.74 -18.75 -0.97
N GLY A 59 12.55 -18.40 0.30
CA GLY A 59 13.56 -18.58 1.35
C GLY A 59 14.77 -17.64 1.25
N THR A 60 14.78 -16.70 0.30
CA THR A 60 15.88 -15.73 0.09
C THR A 60 15.71 -14.43 0.88
N TYR A 61 14.50 -14.13 1.35
CA TYR A 61 14.20 -12.88 2.07
C TYR A 61 14.08 -13.14 3.57
N ALA A 62 14.66 -12.23 4.37
CA ALA A 62 14.51 -12.21 5.81
C ALA A 62 13.08 -11.84 6.22
N GLY A 63 12.42 -10.98 5.44
CA GLY A 63 10.99 -10.74 5.57
C GLY A 63 10.36 -10.07 4.35
N VAL A 64 9.03 -10.10 4.31
CA VAL A 64 8.21 -9.56 3.22
C VAL A 64 6.95 -8.96 3.83
N ILE A 65 6.59 -7.75 3.41
CA ILE A 65 5.36 -7.10 3.84
C ILE A 65 4.67 -6.45 2.64
N THR A 66 3.35 -6.55 2.61
CA THR A 66 2.52 -5.70 1.77
C THR A 66 1.43 -5.05 2.60
N TRP A 67 1.16 -3.78 2.28
CA TRP A 67 0.14 -2.97 2.93
C TRP A 67 -0.58 -2.12 1.89
N SER A 68 -1.79 -1.67 2.21
CA SER A 68 -2.51 -0.68 1.43
C SER A 68 -2.88 0.53 2.28
N ARG A 69 -3.13 1.67 1.64
CA ARG A 69 -3.77 2.83 2.29
C ARG A 69 -4.59 3.62 1.29
N SER A 70 -5.62 4.30 1.77
CA SER A 70 -6.34 5.29 0.95
C SER A 70 -5.48 6.52 0.73
N ALA A 71 -5.53 7.06 -0.49
CA ALA A 71 -4.90 8.32 -0.87
C ALA A 71 -5.97 9.27 -1.41
N ASP A 72 -6.22 10.35 -0.68
CA ASP A 72 -7.01 11.49 -1.13
C ASP A 72 -6.08 12.45 -1.88
N LEU A 73 -5.99 12.25 -3.20
CA LEU A 73 -5.12 13.06 -4.05
C LEU A 73 -5.61 14.52 -4.20
N VAL A 74 -6.86 14.80 -3.84
CA VAL A 74 -7.42 16.16 -3.90
C VAL A 74 -6.93 16.97 -2.70
N ASN A 75 -6.94 16.37 -1.52
CA ASN A 75 -6.55 17.04 -0.27
C ASN A 75 -5.10 16.75 0.16
N GLY A 76 -4.41 15.82 -0.50
CA GLY A 76 -3.07 15.40 -0.14
C GLY A 76 -3.03 14.54 1.13
N GLU A 77 -4.14 13.91 1.50
CA GLU A 77 -4.27 13.12 2.72
C GLU A 77 -4.05 11.64 2.42
N PHE A 78 -3.38 10.94 3.34
CA PHE A 78 -3.28 9.49 3.34
C PHE A 78 -4.02 8.94 4.55
N GLY A 79 -4.76 7.86 4.34
CA GLY A 79 -5.35 7.11 5.45
C GLY A 79 -4.32 6.22 6.13
N GLU A 80 -4.74 5.63 7.25
CA GLU A 80 -3.97 4.64 7.98
C GLU A 80 -3.57 3.46 7.09
N PRO A 81 -2.33 2.95 7.20
CA PRO A 81 -1.92 1.75 6.49
C PRO A 81 -2.63 0.52 7.05
N VAL A 82 -3.02 -0.38 6.15
CA VAL A 82 -3.58 -1.69 6.46
C VAL A 82 -2.62 -2.75 5.95
N VAL A 83 -2.07 -3.56 6.87
CA VAL A 83 -1.21 -4.69 6.51
C VAL A 83 -2.06 -5.76 5.83
N LEU A 84 -1.69 -6.12 4.61
CA LEU A 84 -2.37 -7.13 3.79
C LEU A 84 -1.75 -8.52 3.94
N PHE A 85 -0.44 -8.56 4.16
CA PHE A 85 0.35 -9.76 4.42
C PHE A 85 1.71 -9.38 5.01
N GLN A 86 2.21 -10.20 5.93
CA GLN A 86 3.53 -10.04 6.54
C GLN A 86 4.13 -11.43 6.80
N TYR A 87 5.44 -11.55 6.57
CA TYR A 87 6.23 -12.74 6.82
C TYR A 87 7.65 -12.38 7.25
N GLY A 88 8.20 -13.11 8.21
CA GLY A 88 9.57 -12.95 8.66
C GLY A 88 9.83 -11.60 9.35
N ASP A 89 11.09 -11.19 9.32
CA ASP A 89 11.55 -9.95 9.96
C ASP A 89 11.28 -8.76 9.05
N VAL A 90 10.46 -7.83 9.53
CA VAL A 90 10.16 -6.56 8.87
C VAL A 90 10.20 -5.43 9.90
N PRO A 91 10.57 -4.20 9.51
CA PRO A 91 10.50 -3.05 10.40
C PRO A 91 9.05 -2.78 10.85
N GLU A 92 8.91 -2.13 12.01
CA GLU A 92 7.63 -1.61 12.46
C GLU A 92 7.14 -0.51 11.49
N MET A 93 5.84 -0.52 11.20
CA MET A 93 5.23 0.49 10.33
C MET A 93 4.72 1.64 11.19
N GLU A 94 5.21 2.85 10.92
CA GLU A 94 4.70 4.12 11.44
C GLU A 94 3.54 4.65 10.59
#